data_AF-A0AA50UA62-F1
#
_entry.id   AF-A0AA50UA62-F1
#
_cell.length_a   1.000
_cell.length_b   1.000
_cell.length_c   1.000
_cell.angle_alpha   90.00
_cell.angle_beta   90.00
_cell.angle_gamma   90.00
#
_symmetry.space_group_name_H-M   'P 1'
#
loop_
_entity.id
_entity.type
_entity.pdbx_description
1 polymer ?
#
loop_
_entity_poly.entity_id
_entity_poly.type
_entity_poly.pdbx_seq_one_letter_code
_entity_poly.pdbx_strand_id
1 'polypeptide(L)'
;KMVTSNKQPDQKVVKMDDQNNGAVVPQRTLLGEVNEHITCPICHGYYIDATTIVECLHSFCRSCIIKHLQVKSYCPVCEMMINSAKPNIKLDKALQDIVYKLVPGLFQREMERRQQFYSSRPGPAASATPEQRGEDTERIIFSPEDVISFSLEYSDLTDADSISSKSSDSNESQSNTAVPRRYLQCPAVVNINHLKKFLCMKFDIDSTQFAIDILYKRVPLPDYYTLMDIAYIYNW
;
A
#
# COMPACT_ATOMS: atom_id res chain seq x y z
N LYS A 1 10.47 -10.53 11.73
CA LYS A 1 11.42 -10.99 12.76
C LYS A 1 11.28 -10.08 13.97
N MET A 2 11.33 -10.59 15.20
CA MET A 2 11.06 -9.84 16.44
C MET A 2 12.30 -9.84 17.34
N VAL A 3 12.73 -8.69 17.85
CA VAL A 3 13.84 -8.61 18.81
C VAL A 3 13.31 -8.10 20.14
N THR A 4 13.78 -8.70 21.24
CA THR A 4 13.60 -8.20 22.60
C THR A 4 14.95 -7.79 23.16
N SER A 5 15.06 -6.59 23.71
CA SER A 5 16.29 -6.10 24.37
C SER A 5 16.02 -5.74 25.82
N ASN A 6 16.98 -6.03 26.70
CA ASN A 6 16.90 -5.74 28.14
C ASN A 6 17.13 -4.25 28.41
N LYS A 7 16.29 -3.64 29.26
CA LYS A 7 16.49 -2.27 29.75
C LYS A 7 17.41 -2.31 30.98
N GLN A 8 18.63 -1.80 30.89
CA GLN A 8 19.54 -1.68 32.04
C GLN A 8 19.29 -0.39 32.84
N PRO A 9 19.52 -0.39 34.19
CA PRO A 9 19.30 0.77 35.05
C PRO A 9 20.49 1.76 35.07
N ASP A 10 20.16 3.02 35.32
CA ASP A 10 20.97 4.25 35.23
C ASP A 10 22.41 4.22 35.82
N GLN A 11 23.36 4.82 35.08
CA GLN A 11 24.31 5.76 35.70
C GLN A 11 24.98 6.75 34.70
N LYS A 12 24.93 8.03 35.13
CA LYS A 12 25.73 9.23 34.75
C LYS A 12 25.33 9.99 33.49
N VAL A 13 24.50 11.01 33.75
CA VAL A 13 24.17 12.17 32.92
C VAL A 13 25.43 12.92 32.50
N VAL A 14 25.72 12.91 31.20
CA VAL A 14 26.45 13.99 30.52
C VAL A 14 25.39 14.77 29.75
N LYS A 15 25.18 16.03 30.13
CA LYS A 15 24.30 16.96 29.41
C LYS A 15 24.89 17.21 28.02
N MET A 16 24.18 16.75 26.99
CA MET A 16 24.31 17.22 25.62
C MET A 16 22.94 17.75 25.21
N ASP A 17 22.97 18.89 24.53
CA ASP A 17 21.84 19.75 24.23
C ASP A 17 20.62 19.00 23.65
N ASP A 18 19.43 19.41 24.12
CA ASP A 18 18.11 18.98 23.67
C ASP A 18 17.93 19.26 22.16
N GLN A 19 18.43 18.36 21.32
CA GLN A 19 17.92 18.20 19.97
C GLN A 19 16.66 17.34 20.05
N ASN A 20 15.53 18.03 20.05
CA ASN A 20 14.17 17.50 19.96
C ASN A 20 14.02 16.63 18.70
N ASN A 21 14.49 15.38 18.77
CA ASN A 21 14.31 14.38 17.72
C ASN A 21 12.99 13.63 17.98
N GLY A 22 11.91 14.39 18.12
CA GLY A 22 10.56 13.83 18.18
C GLY A 22 10.29 13.17 16.83
N ALA A 23 10.13 11.84 16.81
CA ALA A 23 9.69 11.13 15.63
C ALA A 23 8.41 11.83 15.12
N VAL A 24 8.49 12.47 13.95
CA VAL A 24 7.34 13.11 13.32
C VAL A 24 6.38 12.01 12.95
N VAL A 25 5.36 11.78 13.78
CA VAL A 25 4.27 10.88 13.45
C VAL A 25 3.45 11.57 12.35
N PRO A 26 3.38 11.00 11.13
CA PRO A 26 2.61 11.61 10.06
C PRO A 26 1.14 11.67 10.48
N GLN A 27 0.59 12.89 10.53
CA GLN A 27 -0.83 13.06 10.78
C GLN A 27 -1.60 12.61 9.53
N ARG A 28 -2.64 11.80 9.72
CA ARG A 28 -3.50 11.36 8.62
C ARG A 28 -4.23 12.58 8.05
N THR A 29 -3.95 12.90 6.78
CA THR A 29 -4.67 13.91 6.01
C THR A 29 -6.11 13.48 5.83
N LEU A 30 -7.06 14.40 6.04
CA LEU A 30 -8.46 14.10 5.81
C LEU A 30 -8.72 14.00 4.31
N LEU A 31 -9.49 13.00 3.87
CA LEU A 31 -9.78 12.82 2.45
C LEU A 31 -10.41 14.07 1.81
N GLY A 32 -11.20 14.82 2.59
CA GLY A 32 -11.79 16.09 2.16
C GLY A 32 -10.77 17.14 1.74
N GLU A 33 -9.59 17.17 2.36
CA GLU A 33 -8.54 18.16 2.09
C GLU A 33 -7.81 17.90 0.77
N VAL A 34 -7.86 16.66 0.26
CA VAL A 34 -7.21 16.28 -1.00
C VAL A 34 -8.17 16.15 -2.17
N ASN A 35 -9.49 16.17 -1.92
CA ASN A 35 -10.53 15.96 -2.94
C ASN A 35 -10.36 16.85 -4.18
N GLU A 36 -9.95 18.11 -4.00
CA GLU A 36 -9.72 19.07 -5.11
C GLU A 36 -8.65 18.58 -6.10
N HIS A 37 -7.73 17.72 -5.66
CA HIS A 37 -6.63 17.20 -6.46
C HIS A 37 -6.92 15.82 -7.08
N ILE A 38 -7.97 15.14 -6.64
CA ILE A 38 -8.28 13.74 -7.05
C ILE A 38 -9.68 13.57 -7.66
N THR A 39 -10.39 14.67 -7.88
CA THR A 39 -11.73 14.68 -8.49
C THR A 39 -11.70 15.25 -9.91
N CYS A 40 -12.49 14.65 -10.78
CA CYS A 40 -12.61 15.04 -12.17
C CYS A 40 -13.45 16.31 -12.32
N PRO A 41 -12.94 17.38 -12.97
CA PRO A 41 -13.69 18.63 -13.14
C PRO A 41 -14.96 18.53 -13.99
N ILE A 42 -15.12 17.46 -14.79
CA ILE A 42 -16.28 17.26 -15.67
C ILE A 42 -17.43 16.56 -14.96
N CYS A 43 -17.16 15.49 -14.22
CA CYS A 43 -18.19 14.68 -13.57
C CYS A 43 -18.29 14.89 -12.05
N HIS A 44 -17.35 15.64 -11.47
CA HIS A 44 -17.22 15.91 -10.04
C HIS A 44 -17.08 14.65 -9.15
N GLY A 45 -16.82 13.49 -9.74
CA GLY A 45 -16.45 12.26 -9.05
C GLY A 45 -14.94 12.04 -9.02
N TYR A 46 -14.48 11.04 -8.26
CA TYR A 46 -13.08 10.61 -8.28
C TYR A 46 -12.65 10.13 -9.67
N TYR A 47 -11.35 10.27 -9.99
CA TYR A 47 -10.83 9.81 -11.26
C TYR A 47 -11.00 8.30 -11.44
N ILE A 48 -11.56 7.92 -12.60
CA ILE A 48 -11.58 6.55 -13.13
C ILE A 48 -10.92 6.58 -14.50
N ASP A 49 -9.89 5.77 -14.66
CA ASP A 49 -8.94 5.82 -15.78
C ASP A 49 -8.45 7.25 -16.02
N ALA A 50 -7.79 7.85 -15.01
CA ALA A 50 -7.25 9.20 -15.08
C ALA A 50 -6.50 9.40 -16.40
N THR A 51 -6.86 10.45 -17.11
CA THR A 51 -6.38 10.77 -18.45
C THR A 51 -6.00 12.23 -18.50
N THR A 52 -4.76 12.49 -18.83
CA THR A 52 -4.14 13.82 -18.81
C THR A 52 -3.93 14.32 -20.23
N ILE A 53 -4.30 15.57 -20.47
CA ILE A 53 -4.01 16.28 -21.72
C ILE A 53 -2.53 16.69 -21.68
N VAL A 54 -1.75 16.28 -22.67
CA VAL A 54 -0.29 16.46 -22.64
C VAL A 54 0.10 17.93 -22.76
N GLU A 55 -0.66 18.73 -23.52
CA GLU A 55 -0.34 20.15 -23.75
C GLU A 55 -0.50 21.03 -22.50
N CYS A 56 -1.46 20.73 -21.62
CA CYS A 56 -1.79 21.58 -20.46
C CYS A 56 -1.77 20.87 -19.10
N LEU A 57 -1.52 19.55 -19.07
CA LEU A 57 -1.43 18.72 -17.87
C LEU A 57 -2.68 18.69 -16.98
N HIS A 58 -3.85 19.10 -17.48
CA HIS A 58 -5.12 18.87 -16.78
C HIS A 58 -5.60 17.44 -16.98
N SER A 59 -6.06 16.82 -15.89
CA SER A 59 -6.51 15.44 -15.82
C SER A 59 -8.03 15.33 -15.69
N PHE A 60 -8.58 14.24 -16.24
CA PHE A 60 -10.01 13.93 -16.29
C PHE A 60 -10.20 12.41 -16.24
N CYS A 61 -11.42 11.92 -15.96
CA CYS A 61 -11.73 10.52 -16.27
C CYS A 61 -11.66 10.30 -17.78
N ARG A 62 -11.15 9.14 -18.22
CA ARG A 62 -11.01 8.80 -19.66
C ARG A 62 -12.30 9.01 -20.44
N SER A 63 -13.40 8.46 -19.92
CA SER A 63 -14.72 8.56 -20.56
C SER A 63 -15.22 10.01 -20.65
N CYS A 64 -14.91 10.84 -19.65
CA CYS A 64 -15.34 12.23 -19.58
C CYS A 64 -14.63 13.07 -20.64
N ILE A 65 -13.29 13.00 -20.69
CA ILE A 65 -12.54 13.82 -21.65
C ILE A 65 -12.74 13.36 -23.10
N ILE A 66 -12.83 12.05 -23.36
CA ILE A 66 -13.13 11.55 -24.71
C ILE A 66 -14.49 12.06 -25.19
N LYS A 67 -15.53 12.00 -24.33
CA LYS A 67 -16.86 12.49 -24.68
C LYS A 67 -16.88 14.00 -24.93
N HIS A 68 -16.14 14.78 -24.14
CA HIS A 68 -16.01 16.22 -24.35
C HIS A 68 -15.32 16.55 -25.68
N LEU A 69 -14.20 15.88 -25.96
CA LEU A 69 -13.40 16.12 -27.17
C LEU A 69 -14.08 15.69 -28.48
N GLN A 70 -15.12 14.86 -28.41
CA GLN A 70 -15.98 14.56 -29.56
C GLN A 70 -16.82 15.76 -30.02
N VAL A 71 -17.11 16.71 -29.13
CA VAL A 71 -17.98 17.86 -29.41
C VAL A 71 -17.19 19.18 -29.41
N LYS A 72 -16.18 19.29 -28.55
CA LYS A 72 -15.44 20.53 -28.28
C LYS A 72 -13.95 20.27 -28.36
N SER A 73 -13.20 21.11 -29.07
CA SER A 73 -11.76 20.92 -29.27
C SER A 73 -10.91 21.79 -28.34
N TYR A 74 -11.29 21.90 -27.07
CA TYR A 74 -10.58 22.71 -26.08
C TYR A 74 -10.63 22.07 -24.69
N CYS A 75 -9.64 22.38 -23.85
CA CYS A 75 -9.57 21.88 -22.47
C CYS A 75 -10.73 22.44 -21.61
N PRO A 76 -11.48 21.61 -20.86
CA PRO A 76 -12.55 22.08 -19.99
C PRO A 76 -12.13 23.03 -18.85
N VAL A 77 -10.85 23.06 -18.49
CA VAL A 77 -10.33 23.82 -17.34
C VAL A 77 -9.67 25.12 -17.78
N CYS A 78 -8.74 25.07 -18.74
CA CYS A 78 -7.97 26.23 -19.17
C CYS A 78 -8.32 26.74 -20.58
N GLU A 79 -9.31 26.13 -21.24
CA GLU A 79 -9.78 26.50 -22.59
C GLU A 79 -8.73 26.46 -23.70
N MET A 80 -7.55 25.91 -23.42
CA MET A 80 -6.51 25.68 -24.43
C MET A 80 -7.06 24.81 -25.55
N MET A 81 -6.86 25.26 -26.80
CA MET A 81 -7.25 24.51 -27.99
C MET A 81 -6.47 23.20 -28.11
N ILE A 82 -7.18 22.13 -28.40
CA ILE A 82 -6.65 20.77 -28.57
C ILE A 82 -6.89 20.35 -30.01
N ASN A 83 -5.92 19.69 -30.62
CA ASN A 83 -6.05 19.21 -31.99
C ASN A 83 -7.23 18.22 -32.12
N SER A 84 -8.26 18.61 -32.88
CA SER A 84 -9.48 17.81 -33.09
C SER A 84 -9.23 16.51 -33.84
N ALA A 85 -8.25 16.48 -34.75
CA ALA A 85 -7.97 15.30 -35.56
C ALA A 85 -7.22 14.21 -34.76
N LYS A 86 -6.34 14.63 -33.84
CA LYS A 86 -5.57 13.71 -32.99
C LYS A 86 -5.25 14.38 -31.64
N PRO A 87 -6.18 14.34 -30.66
CA PRO A 87 -5.92 14.91 -29.35
C PRO A 87 -4.80 14.12 -28.66
N ASN A 88 -3.82 14.84 -28.11
CA ASN A 88 -2.69 14.23 -27.41
C ASN A 88 -3.04 14.01 -25.93
N ILE A 89 -3.88 13.02 -25.66
CA ILE A 89 -4.28 12.62 -24.31
C ILE A 89 -3.61 11.28 -23.95
N LYS A 90 -3.17 11.14 -22.69
CA LYS A 90 -2.50 9.93 -22.20
C LYS A 90 -3.13 9.47 -20.89
N LEU A 91 -3.20 8.15 -20.70
CA LEU A 91 -3.54 7.56 -19.41
C LEU A 91 -2.48 7.92 -18.38
N ASP A 92 -2.91 8.46 -17.25
CA ASP A 92 -2.09 8.84 -16.12
C ASP A 92 -2.19 7.76 -15.04
N LYS A 93 -1.37 6.72 -15.21
CA LYS A 93 -1.38 5.57 -14.29
C LYS A 93 -0.97 5.99 -12.87
N ALA A 94 -0.03 6.92 -12.73
CA ALA A 94 0.44 7.38 -11.43
C ALA A 94 -0.66 8.11 -10.67
N LEU A 95 -1.35 9.06 -11.32
CA LEU A 95 -2.50 9.73 -10.71
C LEU A 95 -3.61 8.75 -10.35
N GLN A 96 -3.91 7.80 -11.25
CA GLN A 96 -4.93 6.78 -10.96
C GLN A 96 -4.56 5.90 -9.76
N ASP A 97 -3.30 5.51 -9.63
CA ASP A 97 -2.82 4.71 -8.48
C ASP A 97 -2.89 5.50 -7.18
N ILE A 98 -2.56 6.80 -7.21
CA ILE A 98 -2.73 7.70 -6.06
C ILE A 98 -4.20 7.73 -5.64
N VAL A 99 -5.11 7.96 -6.59
CA VAL A 99 -6.56 8.03 -6.33
C VAL A 99 -7.07 6.73 -5.71
N TYR A 100 -6.68 5.58 -6.25
CA TYR A 100 -7.12 4.28 -5.73
C TYR A 100 -6.54 3.93 -4.35
N LYS A 101 -5.31 4.37 -4.04
CA LYS A 101 -4.70 4.16 -2.71
C LYS A 101 -5.25 5.11 -1.65
N LEU A 102 -5.68 6.32 -2.05
CA LEU A 102 -6.20 7.32 -1.11
C LEU A 102 -7.68 7.15 -0.79
N VAL A 103 -8.49 6.69 -1.75
CA VAL A 103 -9.95 6.59 -1.57
C VAL A 103 -10.35 5.16 -1.19
N PRO A 104 -10.76 4.90 0.07
CA PRO A 104 -11.11 3.56 0.52
C PRO A 104 -12.21 2.91 -0.33
N GLY A 105 -11.98 1.67 -0.74
CA GLY A 105 -12.93 0.87 -1.51
C GLY A 105 -13.31 1.43 -2.89
N LEU A 106 -12.63 2.47 -3.41
CA LEU A 106 -12.92 3.00 -4.75
C LEU A 106 -12.56 2.00 -5.84
N PHE A 107 -11.35 1.44 -5.77
CA PHE A 107 -10.86 0.43 -6.71
C PHE A 107 -11.81 -0.77 -6.77
N GLN A 108 -12.10 -1.36 -5.61
CA GLN A 108 -12.96 -2.54 -5.50
C GLN A 108 -14.36 -2.29 -6.11
N ARG A 109 -15.00 -1.16 -5.76
CA ARG A 109 -16.30 -0.80 -6.33
C ARG A 109 -16.26 -0.57 -7.84
N GLU A 110 -15.17 -0.01 -8.37
CA GLU A 110 -15.01 0.14 -9.82
C GLU A 110 -14.82 -1.22 -10.51
N MET A 111 -14.00 -2.11 -9.95
CA MET A 111 -13.82 -3.47 -10.49
C MET A 111 -15.14 -4.25 -10.46
N GLU A 112 -15.91 -4.17 -9.38
CA GLU A 112 -17.24 -4.79 -9.28
C GLU A 112 -18.20 -4.25 -10.34
N ARG A 113 -18.21 -2.94 -10.58
CA ARG A 113 -19.04 -2.33 -11.63
C ARG A 113 -18.65 -2.83 -13.03
N ARG A 114 -17.35 -2.95 -13.31
CA ARG A 114 -16.84 -3.52 -14.58
C ARG A 114 -17.30 -4.96 -14.76
N GLN A 115 -17.11 -5.79 -13.74
CA GLN A 115 -17.52 -7.20 -13.76
C GLN A 115 -19.04 -7.36 -13.98
N GLN A 116 -19.86 -6.59 -13.25
CA GLN A 116 -21.31 -6.60 -13.40
C GLN A 116 -21.75 -6.18 -14.82
N PHE A 117 -21.11 -5.15 -15.38
CA PHE A 117 -21.40 -4.69 -16.73
C PHE A 117 -21.11 -5.77 -17.78
N TYR A 118 -19.98 -6.48 -17.66
CA TYR A 118 -19.58 -7.51 -18.62
C TYR A 118 -20.24 -8.88 -18.40
N SER A 119 -20.67 -9.19 -17.18
CA SER A 119 -21.41 -10.43 -16.86
C SER A 119 -22.72 -10.54 -17.64
N SER A 120 -23.37 -9.40 -17.92
CA SER A 120 -24.60 -9.34 -18.72
C SER A 120 -24.35 -9.15 -20.23
N ARG A 121 -23.08 -9.08 -20.68
CA ARG A 121 -22.70 -8.68 -22.05
C ARG A 121 -21.52 -9.49 -22.60
N PRO A 122 -21.72 -10.79 -22.92
CA PRO A 122 -20.64 -11.68 -23.34
C PRO A 122 -19.95 -11.28 -24.64
N GLY A 123 -20.66 -10.64 -25.58
CA GLY A 123 -20.06 -10.16 -26.84
C GLY A 123 -18.99 -9.07 -26.61
N PRO A 124 -19.35 -7.90 -26.05
CA PRO A 124 -18.39 -6.86 -25.71
C PRO A 124 -17.26 -7.34 -24.76
N ALA A 125 -17.55 -8.28 -23.86
CA ALA A 125 -16.56 -8.85 -22.94
C ALA A 125 -15.39 -9.53 -23.66
N ALA A 126 -15.66 -10.22 -24.78
CA ALA A 126 -14.62 -10.90 -25.57
C ALA A 126 -13.59 -9.93 -26.18
N SER A 127 -13.98 -8.67 -26.42
CA SER A 127 -13.11 -7.63 -26.98
C SER A 127 -12.36 -6.81 -25.92
N ALA A 128 -12.75 -6.91 -24.66
CA ALA A 128 -12.16 -6.16 -23.55
C ALA A 128 -10.96 -6.92 -22.96
N THR A 129 -9.98 -6.20 -22.44
CA THR A 129 -8.88 -6.82 -21.67
C THR A 129 -9.38 -7.29 -20.30
N PRO A 130 -8.69 -8.25 -19.65
CA PRO A 130 -9.02 -8.66 -18.28
C PRO A 130 -9.11 -7.49 -17.28
N GLU A 131 -8.18 -6.52 -17.33
CA GLU A 131 -8.21 -5.29 -16.52
C GLU A 131 -9.46 -4.42 -16.80
N GLN A 132 -9.89 -4.34 -18.06
CA GLN A 132 -11.12 -3.63 -18.43
C GLN A 132 -12.38 -4.36 -17.95
N ARG A 133 -12.34 -5.68 -17.83
CA ARG A 133 -13.42 -6.48 -17.23
C ARG A 133 -13.40 -6.50 -15.70
N GLY A 134 -12.32 -6.03 -15.09
CA GLY A 134 -12.10 -6.07 -13.64
C GLY A 134 -11.64 -7.43 -13.11
N GLU A 135 -11.03 -8.26 -13.96
CA GLU A 135 -10.59 -9.63 -13.62
C GLU A 135 -9.09 -9.73 -13.27
N ASP A 136 -8.28 -8.77 -13.74
CA ASP A 136 -6.82 -8.79 -13.60
C ASP A 136 -6.34 -7.70 -12.63
N THR A 137 -6.39 -8.03 -11.34
CA THR A 137 -6.00 -7.16 -10.23
C THR A 137 -4.61 -7.50 -9.72
N GLU A 138 -3.62 -7.68 -10.62
CA GLU A 138 -2.20 -7.75 -10.23
C GLU A 138 -1.76 -6.55 -9.36
N ARG A 139 -2.51 -5.45 -9.37
CA ARG A 139 -2.37 -4.35 -8.43
C ARG A 139 -3.12 -4.66 -7.14
N ILE A 140 -2.38 -5.05 -6.10
CA ILE A 140 -2.96 -5.23 -4.76
C ILE A 140 -3.22 -3.85 -4.15
N ILE A 141 -4.38 -3.27 -4.48
CA ILE A 141 -4.92 -2.12 -3.79
C ILE A 141 -5.64 -2.64 -2.55
N PHE A 142 -5.02 -2.47 -1.40
CA PHE A 142 -5.60 -2.87 -0.12
C PHE A 142 -6.73 -1.93 0.32
N SER A 143 -7.75 -2.48 0.98
CA SER A 143 -8.71 -1.78 1.83
C SER A 143 -8.31 -1.93 3.31
N PRO A 144 -8.65 -0.98 4.19
CA PRO A 144 -8.39 -1.12 5.64
C PRO A 144 -8.94 -2.42 6.27
N GLU A 145 -10.02 -2.96 5.69
CA GLU A 145 -10.70 -4.17 6.12
C GLU A 145 -10.09 -5.46 5.56
N ASP A 146 -9.19 -5.36 4.57
CA ASP A 146 -8.60 -6.53 3.92
C ASP A 146 -7.83 -7.38 4.92
N VAL A 147 -7.97 -8.70 4.82
CA VAL A 147 -7.29 -9.64 5.71
C VAL A 147 -5.89 -9.90 5.19
N ILE A 148 -4.88 -9.42 5.91
CA ILE A 148 -3.47 -9.65 5.62
C ILE A 148 -2.98 -10.86 6.44
N SER A 149 -2.41 -11.84 5.74
CA SER A 149 -1.77 -13.01 6.34
C SER A 149 -0.25 -12.80 6.44
N PHE A 150 0.33 -13.01 7.62
CA PHE A 150 1.76 -12.86 7.86
C PHE A 150 2.25 -13.79 8.98
N SER A 151 3.56 -14.01 9.06
CA SER A 151 4.18 -14.73 10.19
C SER A 151 4.97 -13.80 11.09
N LEU A 152 4.95 -14.10 12.39
CA LEU A 152 5.84 -13.47 13.38
C LEU A 152 6.78 -14.53 13.95
N GLU A 153 8.06 -14.26 13.82
CA GLU A 153 9.16 -15.14 14.26
C GLU A 153 10.07 -14.36 15.19
N TYR A 154 10.51 -14.99 16.27
CA TYR A 154 11.58 -14.47 17.12
C TYR A 154 12.87 -14.36 16.28
N SER A 155 13.62 -13.28 16.48
CA SER A 155 14.87 -13.04 15.77
C SER A 155 16.01 -13.63 16.58
N ASP A 156 16.53 -14.77 16.16
CA ASP A 156 17.75 -15.31 16.74
C ASP A 156 18.93 -14.44 16.30
N LEU A 157 19.62 -13.83 17.27
CA LEU A 157 20.82 -13.01 17.06
C LEU A 157 22.05 -13.86 16.66
N THR A 158 21.90 -15.19 16.56
CA THR A 158 22.97 -16.13 16.21
C THR A 158 23.16 -16.36 14.72
N ASP A 159 22.28 -15.84 13.84
CA ASP A 159 22.45 -15.91 12.38
C ASP A 159 23.37 -14.79 11.84
N ALA A 160 24.60 -14.74 12.37
CA ALA A 160 25.75 -14.37 11.56
C ALA A 160 26.15 -15.62 10.75
N ASP A 161 26.21 -15.50 9.43
CA ASP A 161 26.71 -16.54 8.50
C ASP A 161 25.84 -17.76 8.16
N SER A 162 24.58 -17.54 7.78
CA SER A 162 23.86 -18.48 6.91
C SER A 162 23.62 -17.91 5.51
N ILE A 163 24.68 -17.45 4.85
CA ILE A 163 24.72 -17.44 3.38
C ILE A 163 24.98 -18.89 2.96
N SER A 164 23.93 -19.71 2.90
CA SER A 164 24.03 -21.02 2.23
C SER A 164 23.75 -20.82 0.75
N SER A 165 24.81 -20.46 0.02
CA SER A 165 25.00 -20.90 -1.35
C SER A 165 24.98 -22.42 -1.33
N LYS A 166 23.85 -23.04 -1.69
CA LYS A 166 23.79 -24.50 -1.87
C LYS A 166 24.41 -24.85 -3.22
N SER A 167 25.71 -25.07 -3.24
CA SER A 167 26.32 -26.02 -4.18
C SER A 167 26.17 -27.43 -3.62
N SER A 168 25.82 -28.34 -4.52
CA SER A 168 25.46 -29.74 -4.27
C SER A 168 26.54 -30.58 -3.57
N ASP A 169 26.06 -31.70 -3.03
CA ASP A 169 26.77 -32.89 -2.57
C ASP A 169 27.44 -32.87 -1.20
N SER A 170 26.72 -33.33 -0.17
CA SER A 170 26.93 -34.69 0.39
C SER A 170 25.92 -35.02 1.50
N ASN A 171 25.56 -36.31 1.55
CA ASN A 171 24.57 -36.90 2.45
C ASN A 171 25.01 -36.89 3.92
N GLU A 172 24.36 -36.08 4.76
CA GLU A 172 24.10 -36.42 6.16
C GLU A 172 22.70 -35.96 6.56
N SER A 173 21.97 -36.84 7.24
CA SER A 173 20.61 -36.63 7.72
C SER A 173 20.60 -35.69 8.92
N GLN A 174 20.74 -34.39 8.67
CA GLN A 174 20.41 -33.37 9.66
C GLN A 174 18.90 -33.38 9.88
N SER A 175 18.50 -33.74 11.09
CA SER A 175 17.14 -33.53 11.58
C SER A 175 16.87 -32.03 11.62
N ASN A 176 16.33 -31.49 10.51
CA ASN A 176 15.77 -30.15 10.44
C ASN A 176 14.58 -30.10 11.40
N THR A 177 14.83 -29.77 12.67
CA THR A 177 13.80 -29.32 13.61
C THR A 177 13.38 -27.92 13.20
N ALA A 178 12.67 -27.82 12.07
CA ALA A 178 12.11 -26.57 11.59
C ALA A 178 11.17 -26.02 12.67
N VAL A 179 11.57 -24.90 13.29
CA VAL A 179 10.75 -24.23 14.30
C VAL A 179 9.38 -23.92 13.68
N PRO A 180 8.27 -24.34 14.30
CA PRO A 180 6.94 -24.17 13.71
C PRO A 180 6.64 -22.67 13.53
N ARG A 181 6.49 -22.24 12.28
CA ARG A 181 6.12 -20.87 11.94
C ARG A 181 4.68 -20.60 12.38
N ARG A 182 4.49 -19.53 13.13
CA ARG A 182 3.16 -19.07 13.56
C ARG A 182 2.67 -18.01 12.58
N TYR A 183 1.52 -18.28 11.98
CA TYR A 183 0.84 -17.37 11.07
C TYR A 183 -0.29 -16.64 11.80
N LEU A 184 -0.54 -15.41 11.37
CA LEU A 184 -1.60 -14.53 11.85
C LEU A 184 -2.37 -14.01 10.65
N GLN A 185 -3.66 -13.79 10.84
CA GLN A 185 -4.52 -13.06 9.92
C GLN A 185 -5.06 -11.84 10.68
N CYS A 186 -4.85 -10.65 10.12
CA CYS A 186 -5.30 -9.41 10.72
C CYS A 186 -5.85 -8.47 9.64
N PRO A 187 -6.85 -7.62 9.97
CA PRO A 187 -7.25 -6.53 9.09
C PRO A 187 -6.07 -5.61 8.77
N ALA A 188 -6.02 -5.09 7.55
CA ALA A 188 -4.91 -4.27 7.06
C ALA A 188 -4.69 -2.99 7.87
N VAL A 189 -5.75 -2.48 8.52
CA VAL A 189 -5.70 -1.31 9.42
C VAL A 189 -4.96 -1.54 10.74
N VAL A 190 -4.69 -2.80 11.12
CA VAL A 190 -3.94 -3.12 12.35
C VAL A 190 -2.52 -2.54 12.23
N ASN A 191 -2.05 -1.84 13.26
CA ASN A 191 -0.71 -1.25 13.30
C ASN A 191 0.28 -2.04 14.14
N ILE A 192 1.55 -1.68 14.02
CA ILE A 192 2.66 -2.32 14.74
C ILE A 192 2.49 -2.23 16.25
N ASN A 193 1.97 -1.12 16.79
CA ASN A 193 1.69 -1.01 18.22
C ASN A 193 0.66 -2.05 18.71
N HIS A 194 -0.40 -2.31 17.93
CA HIS A 194 -1.37 -3.36 18.26
C HIS A 194 -0.70 -4.73 18.31
N LEU A 195 0.20 -5.03 17.37
CA LEU A 195 0.94 -6.28 17.37
C LEU A 195 1.89 -6.40 18.56
N LYS A 196 2.60 -5.32 18.92
CA LYS A 196 3.44 -5.28 20.13
C LYS A 196 2.64 -5.57 21.39
N LYS A 197 1.48 -4.93 21.58
CA LYS A 197 0.57 -5.20 22.70
C LYS A 197 0.06 -6.64 22.72
N PHE A 198 -0.33 -7.16 21.55
CA PHE A 198 -0.74 -8.56 21.41
C PHE A 198 0.37 -9.52 21.86
N LEU A 199 1.61 -9.25 21.47
CA LEU A 199 2.77 -10.07 21.87
C LEU A 199 3.04 -9.96 23.37
N CYS A 200 2.97 -8.77 23.97
CA CYS A 200 3.09 -8.61 25.41
C CYS A 200 2.07 -9.47 26.16
N MET A 201 0.80 -9.41 25.74
CA MET A 201 -0.27 -10.19 26.39
C MET A 201 -0.13 -11.69 26.14
N LYS A 202 0.22 -12.11 24.93
CA LYS A 202 0.29 -13.53 24.55
C LYS A 202 1.43 -14.28 25.23
N PHE A 203 2.52 -13.59 25.51
CA PHE A 203 3.74 -14.18 26.08
C PHE A 203 4.04 -13.70 27.50
N ASP A 204 3.12 -12.95 28.12
CA ASP A 204 3.26 -12.39 29.47
C ASP A 204 4.56 -11.58 29.65
N ILE A 205 4.87 -10.75 28.65
CA ILE A 205 6.09 -9.92 28.66
C ILE A 205 5.82 -8.64 29.45
N ASP A 206 6.58 -8.43 30.51
CA ASP A 206 6.53 -7.20 31.30
C ASP A 206 7.10 -6.02 30.50
N SER A 207 6.19 -5.18 29.99
CA SER A 207 6.51 -3.97 29.23
C SER A 207 7.31 -2.92 30.02
N THR A 208 7.40 -3.03 31.35
CA THR A 208 8.26 -2.15 32.17
C THR A 208 9.73 -2.56 32.10
N GLN A 209 9.99 -3.85 31.87
CA GLN A 209 11.34 -4.44 31.85
C GLN A 209 11.87 -4.65 30.42
N PHE A 210 10.98 -4.99 29.48
CA PHE A 210 11.35 -5.37 28.12
C PHE A 210 10.70 -4.47 27.08
N ALA A 211 11.47 -4.10 26.06
CA ALA A 211 10.95 -3.48 24.84
C ALA A 211 10.82 -4.54 23.74
N ILE A 212 9.71 -4.48 23.00
CA ILE A 212 9.46 -5.34 21.84
C ILE A 212 9.63 -4.51 20.57
N ASP A 213 10.51 -4.95 19.69
CA ASP A 213 10.66 -4.40 18.34
C ASP A 213 10.22 -5.42 17.29
N ILE A 214 9.37 -4.98 16.38
CA ILE A 214 8.93 -5.75 15.21
C ILE A 214 9.72 -5.27 14.01
N LEU A 215 10.43 -6.19 13.36
CA LEU A 215 11.30 -5.89 12.24
C LEU A 215 10.82 -6.55 10.95
N TYR A 216 10.93 -5.80 9.85
CA TYR A 216 10.84 -6.33 8.50
C TYR A 216 12.19 -6.13 7.80
N LYS A 217 12.74 -7.20 7.20
CA LYS A 217 14.09 -7.20 6.59
C LYS A 217 15.17 -6.56 7.48
N ARG A 218 15.14 -6.85 8.80
CA ARG A 218 16.05 -6.31 9.85
C ARG A 218 15.90 -4.82 10.15
N VAL A 219 14.90 -4.14 9.60
CA VAL A 219 14.59 -2.75 9.92
C VAL A 219 13.42 -2.70 10.91
N PRO A 220 13.56 -2.05 12.07
CA PRO A 220 12.44 -1.82 12.99
C PRO A 220 11.33 -1.03 12.32
N LEU A 221 10.09 -1.49 12.47
CA LEU A 221 8.93 -0.81 11.92
C LEU A 221 8.38 0.20 12.93
N PRO A 222 8.06 1.44 12.50
CA PRO A 222 7.38 2.42 13.34
C PRO A 222 6.04 1.92 13.88
N ASP A 223 5.70 2.30 15.11
CA ASP A 223 4.49 1.86 15.81
C ASP A 223 3.18 2.25 15.10
N TYR A 224 3.22 3.36 14.36
CA TYR A 224 2.06 3.90 13.64
C TYR A 224 1.86 3.27 12.25
N TYR A 225 2.81 2.48 11.74
CA TYR A 225 2.62 1.76 10.48
C TYR A 225 1.54 0.72 10.62
N THR A 226 0.55 0.77 9.72
CA THR A 226 -0.43 -0.28 9.52
C THR A 226 0.13 -1.42 8.68
N LEU A 227 -0.49 -2.60 8.74
CA LEU A 227 -0.15 -3.71 7.84
C LEU A 227 -0.30 -3.30 6.37
N MET A 228 -1.30 -2.45 6.07
CA MET A 228 -1.49 -1.80 4.78
C MET A 228 -0.28 -0.96 4.37
N ASP A 229 0.22 -0.09 5.27
CA ASP A 229 1.42 0.74 5.00
C ASP A 229 2.63 -0.15 4.70
N ILE A 230 2.82 -1.21 5.48
CA ILE A 230 3.93 -2.15 5.30
C ILE A 230 3.82 -2.84 3.94
N ALA A 231 2.63 -3.30 3.55
CA ALA A 231 2.41 -3.94 2.26
C ALA A 231 2.72 -2.98 1.10
N TYR A 232 2.32 -1.70 1.19
CA TYR A 232 2.64 -0.71 0.16
C TYR A 232 4.10 -0.29 0.13
N ILE A 233 4.73 -0.04 1.29
CA ILE A 233 6.12 0.44 1.38
C ILE A 233 7.09 -0.64 0.90
N TYR A 234 6.83 -1.89 1.26
CA TYR A 234 7.72 -3.00 0.93
C TYR A 234 7.26 -3.81 -0.29
N ASN A 235 6.22 -3.33 -0.99
CA ASN A 235 5.68 -3.89 -2.22
C ASN A 235 5.47 -5.40 -2.12
N TRP A 236 4.68 -5.80 -1.11
CA TRP A 236 4.27 -7.18 -0.89
C TRP A 236 3.48 -7.74 -2.07
#